data_AF-A0A9D9GN53-F1
#
_entry.id   AF-A0A9D9GN53-F1
#
_cell.length_a   1.000
_cell.length_b   1.000
_cell.length_c   1.000
_cell.angle_alpha   90.00
_cell.angle_beta   90.00
_cell.angle_gamma   90.00
#
_symmetry.space_group_name_H-M   'P 1'
#
loop_
_entity.id
_entity.type
_entity.pdbx_description
1 polymer ?
#
loop_
_entity_poly.entity_id
_entity_poly.type
_entity_poly.pdbx_seq_one_letter_code
_entity_poly.pdbx_strand_id
1 'polypeptide(L)'
;MEKKKLNVVAVVTMCFIFAMISFVTNMAAPFGNIWKGQYNWAAMMGNMMNFAAYLFMGIPAGKMLMKVGYKKTAVIAMGVGIVGLFVQYLSRRPFLGGSAIYVYLLGAFI
;
A
#
# COMPACT_ATOMS: atom_id res chain seq x y z
N MET A 1 -9.42 -28.87 -31.18
CA MET A 1 -10.01 -28.19 -30.01
C MET A 1 -8.95 -28.10 -28.92
N GLU A 2 -8.32 -26.95 -28.78
CA GLU A 2 -7.27 -26.72 -27.79
C GLU A 2 -7.92 -26.71 -26.40
N LYS A 3 -7.62 -27.72 -25.56
CA LYS A 3 -8.08 -27.76 -24.17
C LYS A 3 -7.42 -26.59 -23.44
N LYS A 4 -8.16 -25.49 -23.30
CA LYS A 4 -7.82 -24.36 -22.43
C LYS A 4 -7.81 -24.88 -20.99
N LYS A 5 -6.69 -25.47 -20.56
CA LYS A 5 -6.45 -25.81 -19.15
C LYS A 5 -6.59 -24.50 -18.40
N LEU A 6 -7.72 -24.34 -17.71
CA LEU A 6 -7.92 -23.25 -16.77
C LEU A 6 -6.77 -23.39 -15.78
N ASN A 7 -5.78 -22.51 -15.89
CA ASN A 7 -4.61 -22.54 -15.03
C ASN A 7 -5.09 -22.07 -13.65
N VAL A 8 -5.65 -22.99 -12.86
CA VAL A 8 -6.22 -22.74 -11.53
C VAL A 8 -5.21 -21.97 -10.67
N VAL A 9 -3.93 -22.30 -10.81
CA VAL A 9 -2.81 -21.59 -10.17
C VAL A 9 -2.78 -20.09 -10.53
N ALA A 10 -2.99 -19.73 -11.80
CA ALA A 10 -3.01 -18.34 -12.23
C ALA A 10 -4.24 -17.60 -11.70
N VAL A 11 -5.40 -18.24 -11.68
CA VAL A 11 -6.65 -17.66 -11.14
C VAL A 11 -6.50 -17.38 -9.64
N VAL A 12 -6.01 -18.36 -8.88
CA VAL A 12 -5.76 -18.20 -7.44
C VAL A 12 -4.73 -17.09 -7.19
N THR A 13 -3.68 -17.01 -8.01
CA THR A 13 -2.66 -15.94 -7.89
C THR A 13 -3.28 -14.56 -8.12
N MET A 14 -4.11 -14.39 -9.15
CA MET A 14 -4.80 -13.12 -9.42
C MET A 14 -5.76 -12.74 -8.30
N CYS A 15 -6.52 -13.69 -7.76
CA CYS A 15 -7.40 -13.44 -6.61
C CYS A 15 -6.60 -13.00 -5.38
N PHE A 16 -5.45 -13.62 -5.12
CA PHE A 16 -4.61 -13.27 -3.97
C PHE A 16 -3.99 -11.88 -4.11
N ILE A 17 -3.47 -11.53 -5.29
CA ILE A 17 -2.94 -10.19 -5.58
C ILE A 17 -4.05 -9.14 -5.43
N PHE A 18 -5.25 -9.41 -5.94
CA PHE A 18 -6.38 -8.50 -5.80
C PHE A 18 -6.80 -8.30 -4.35
N ALA A 19 -6.88 -9.38 -3.57
CA ALA A 19 -7.18 -9.31 -2.13
C ALA A 19 -6.14 -8.47 -1.37
N MET A 20 -4.85 -8.62 -1.70
CA MET A 20 -3.77 -7.86 -1.07
C MET A 20 -3.85 -6.37 -1.41
N ILE A 21 -4.09 -6.01 -2.67
CA ILE A 21 -4.25 -4.61 -3.09
C ILE A 21 -5.48 -4.00 -2.40
N SER A 22 -6.63 -4.69 -2.42
CA SER A 22 -7.86 -4.22 -1.78
C SER A 22 -7.69 -4.02 -0.26
N PHE A 23 -6.98 -4.92 0.40
CA PHE A 23 -6.67 -4.81 1.82
C PHE A 23 -5.85 -3.55 2.14
N VAL A 24 -4.75 -3.33 1.39
CA VAL A 24 -3.87 -2.16 1.60
C VAL A 24 -4.59 -0.85 1.30
N THR A 25 -5.33 -0.76 0.20
CA THR A 25 -6.06 0.46 -0.16
C THR A 25 -7.16 0.80 0.86
N ASN A 26 -7.84 -0.20 1.41
CA ASN A 26 -8.90 0.03 2.39
C ASN A 26 -8.37 0.31 3.81
N MET A 27 -7.08 0.04 4.10
CA MET A 27 -6.47 0.38 5.40
C MET A 27 -6.34 1.88 5.65
N ALA A 28 -6.38 2.72 4.62
CA ALA A 28 -6.35 4.18 4.78
C ALA A 28 -7.53 4.71 5.63
N ALA A 29 -8.72 4.13 5.48
CA ALA A 29 -9.92 4.53 6.21
C ALA A 29 -9.85 4.28 7.74
N PRO A 30 -9.53 3.06 8.23
CA PRO A 30 -9.41 2.81 9.67
C PRO A 30 -8.28 3.60 10.32
N PHE A 31 -7.12 3.78 9.66
CA PHE A 31 -6.07 4.62 10.23
C PHE A 31 -6.44 6.10 10.23
N GLY A 32 -7.06 6.61 9.16
CA GLY A 32 -7.59 7.97 9.12
C GLY A 32 -8.55 8.24 10.28
N ASN A 33 -9.41 7.28 10.62
CA ASN A 33 -10.34 7.40 11.74
C ASN A 33 -9.65 7.36 13.13
N ILE A 34 -8.60 6.55 13.30
CA ILE A 34 -7.79 6.54 14.54
C ILE A 34 -7.15 7.91 14.77
N TRP A 35 -6.62 8.52 13.72
CA TRP A 35 -5.96 9.82 13.78
C TRP A 35 -6.92 11.01 13.83
N LYS A 36 -8.13 10.87 13.27
CA LYS A 36 -9.20 11.89 13.34
C LYS A 36 -9.61 12.22 14.77
N GLY A 37 -9.53 11.25 15.69
CA GLY A 37 -9.79 11.46 17.12
C GLY A 37 -8.79 12.41 17.81
N GLN A 38 -7.63 12.67 17.21
CA GLN A 38 -6.60 13.58 17.72
C GLN A 38 -6.47 14.85 16.85
N TYR A 39 -6.57 14.68 15.52
CA TYR A 39 -6.45 15.76 14.54
C TYR A 39 -7.51 15.59 13.45
N ASN A 40 -8.51 16.48 13.41
CA ASN A 40 -9.61 16.41 12.42
C ASN A 40 -9.14 16.38 10.96
N TRP A 41 -7.98 16.96 10.65
CA TRP A 41 -7.40 17.01 9.31
C TRP A 41 -6.58 15.76 8.93
N ALA A 42 -6.22 14.89 9.89
CA ALA A 42 -5.32 13.77 9.63
C ALA A 42 -5.92 12.72 8.68
N ALA A 43 -7.23 12.50 8.73
CA ALA A 43 -7.92 11.62 7.80
C ALA A 43 -7.86 12.15 6.35
N MET A 44 -8.10 13.46 6.18
CA MET A 44 -8.03 14.11 4.87
C MET A 44 -6.60 14.10 4.32
N MET A 45 -5.62 14.36 5.19
CA MET A 45 -4.21 14.36 4.83
C MET A 45 -3.70 12.96 4.47
N GLY A 46 -4.12 11.91 5.19
CA GLY A 46 -3.78 10.52 4.86
C GLY A 46 -4.31 10.06 3.49
N ASN A 47 -5.53 10.46 3.11
CA ASN A 47 -6.07 10.19 1.77
C ASN A 47 -5.34 10.97 0.68
N MET A 48 -4.95 12.22 0.95
CA MET A 48 -4.16 13.02 0.02
C MET A 48 -2.75 12.45 -0.17
N MET A 49 -2.12 11.91 0.89
CA MET A 49 -0.83 11.23 0.79
C MET A 49 -0.91 9.94 -0.04
N ASN A 50 -2.01 9.18 0.07
CA ASN A 50 -2.25 8.02 -0.80
C ASN A 50 -2.36 8.43 -2.28
N PHE A 51 -3.09 9.51 -2.57
CA PHE A 51 -3.20 10.02 -3.94
C PHE A 51 -1.84 10.50 -4.48
N ALA A 52 -1.08 11.21 -3.65
CA ALA A 52 0.28 11.62 -3.98
C ALA A 52 1.19 10.41 -4.24
N ALA A 53 1.10 9.36 -3.43
CA ALA A 53 1.86 8.13 -3.61
C ALA A 53 1.57 7.50 -4.99
N TYR A 54 0.30 7.35 -5.37
CA TYR A 54 -0.06 6.83 -6.70
C TYR A 54 0.48 7.72 -7.83
N LEU A 55 0.45 9.04 -7.67
CA LEU A 55 0.95 9.99 -8.67
C LEU A 55 2.47 9.88 -8.85
N PHE A 56 3.24 9.87 -7.75
CA PHE A 56 4.70 9.86 -7.80
C PHE A 56 5.29 8.46 -8.04
N MET A 57 4.63 7.40 -7.59
CA MET A 57 5.10 6.02 -7.79
C MET A 57 4.76 5.46 -9.17
N GLY A 58 3.81 6.05 -9.92
CA GLY A 58 3.42 5.55 -11.23
C GLY A 58 4.57 5.48 -12.24
N ILE A 59 5.38 6.54 -12.34
CA ILE A 59 6.53 6.62 -13.25
C ILE A 59 7.64 5.61 -12.89
N PRO A 60 8.14 5.54 -11.64
CA PRO A 60 9.17 4.57 -11.28
C PRO A 60 8.65 3.12 -11.39
N ALA A 61 7.41 2.84 -11.01
CA ALA A 61 6.81 1.52 -11.17
C ALA A 61 6.72 1.10 -12.64
N GLY A 62 6.31 2.02 -13.53
CA GLY A 62 6.29 1.81 -14.98
C GLY A 62 7.68 1.51 -15.55
N LYS A 63 8.70 2.27 -15.14
CA LYS A 63 10.10 2.02 -15.54
C LYS A 63 10.60 0.66 -15.05
N MET A 64 10.24 0.24 -13.84
CA MET A 64 10.61 -1.07 -13.30
C MET A 64 9.93 -2.21 -14.06
N LEU A 65 8.62 -2.09 -14.37
CA LEU A 65 7.92 -3.07 -15.20
C LEU A 65 8.59 -3.28 -16.55
N MET A 66 9.05 -2.21 -17.20
CA MET A 66 9.75 -2.34 -18.49
C MET A 66 11.16 -2.91 -18.36
N LYS A 67 11.89 -2.64 -17.27
CA LYS A 67 13.31 -3.00 -17.14
C LYS A 67 13.55 -4.38 -16.53
N VAL A 68 12.80 -4.75 -15.49
CA VAL A 68 12.99 -6.02 -14.74
C VAL A 68 11.82 -7.01 -14.90
N GLY A 69 10.75 -6.59 -15.58
CA GLY A 69 9.59 -7.42 -15.88
C GLY A 69 8.59 -7.56 -14.74
N TYR A 70 7.37 -8.00 -15.07
CA TYR A 70 6.23 -8.08 -14.15
C TYR A 70 6.50 -8.89 -12.88
N LYS A 71 7.11 -10.07 -13.02
CA LYS A 71 7.34 -10.97 -11.87
C LYS A 71 8.23 -10.34 -10.79
N LYS A 72 9.32 -9.66 -11.18
CA LYS A 72 10.25 -9.06 -10.20
C LYS A 72 9.68 -7.76 -9.63
N THR A 73 9.04 -6.93 -10.45
CA THR A 73 8.39 -5.71 -9.96
C THR A 73 7.27 -6.03 -8.98
N ALA A 74 6.49 -7.09 -9.20
CA ALA A 74 5.45 -7.52 -8.27
C ALA A 74 6.04 -7.96 -6.91
N VAL A 75 7.16 -8.67 -6.89
CA VAL A 75 7.84 -9.06 -5.64
C VAL A 75 8.38 -7.84 -4.89
N ILE A 76 8.97 -6.88 -5.60
CA ILE A 76 9.44 -5.63 -4.98
C ILE A 76 8.27 -4.83 -4.42
N ALA A 77 7.16 -4.72 -5.15
CA ALA A 77 5.96 -4.05 -4.68
C ALA A 77 5.39 -4.70 -3.40
N MET A 78 5.38 -6.04 -3.33
CA MET A 78 5.00 -6.74 -2.10
C MET A 78 5.94 -6.43 -0.93
N GLY A 79 7.25 -6.38 -1.17
CA GLY A 79 8.24 -5.99 -0.15
C GLY A 79 8.03 -4.57 0.36
N VAL A 80 7.84 -3.60 -0.54
CA VAL A 80 7.55 -2.21 -0.19
C VAL A 80 6.24 -2.07 0.59
N GLY A 81 5.18 -2.78 0.19
CA GLY A 81 3.91 -2.78 0.90
C GLY A 81 4.01 -3.33 2.34
N ILE A 82 4.81 -4.38 2.55
CA ILE A 82 5.09 -4.91 3.91
C ILE A 82 5.85 -3.88 4.76
N VAL A 83 6.82 -3.17 4.17
CA VAL A 83 7.55 -2.10 4.85
C VAL A 83 6.60 -0.95 5.21
N GLY A 84 5.71 -0.53 4.30
CA GLY A 84 4.69 0.48 4.56
C GLY A 84 3.76 0.09 5.73
N LEU A 85 3.30 -1.16 5.77
CA LEU A 85 2.53 -1.70 6.89
C LEU A 85 3.31 -1.69 8.21
N PHE A 86 4.61 -2.00 8.17
CA PHE A 86 5.47 -1.95 9.35
C PHE A 86 5.65 -0.52 9.87
N VAL A 87 5.81 0.46 8.98
CA VAL A 87 5.89 1.89 9.33
C VAL A 87 4.57 2.37 9.93
N GLN A 88 3.43 1.99 9.33
CA GLN A 88 2.09 2.30 9.87
C GLN A 88 1.85 1.64 11.24
N TYR A 89 2.37 0.43 11.44
CA TYR A 89 2.33 -0.24 12.75
C TYR A 89 3.18 0.48 13.79
N LEU A 90 4.39 0.94 13.43
CA LEU A 90 5.28 1.69 14.33
C LEU A 90 4.69 3.05 14.72
N SER A 91 3.95 3.71 13.83
CA SER A 91 3.22 4.95 14.12
C SER A 91 2.28 4.83 15.33
N ARG A 92 1.79 3.62 15.64
CA ARG A 92 0.88 3.37 16.77
C ARG A 92 1.58 3.24 18.13
N ARG A 93 2.93 3.15 18.19
CA ARG A 93 3.61 2.97 19.49
C ARG A 93 3.54 4.24 20.34
N PRO A 94 3.23 4.13 21.65
CA PRO A 94 3.07 5.28 22.56
C PRO A 94 4.36 6.09 22.80
N PHE A 95 5.52 5.62 22.31
CA PHE A 95 6.82 6.26 22.48
C PHE A 95 7.06 7.45 21.54
N LEU A 96 6.25 7.61 20.49
CA LEU A 96 6.45 8.64 19.45
C LEU A 96 5.76 9.99 19.76
N GLY A 97 4.93 10.09 20.81
CA GLY A 97 4.28 11.36 21.19
C GLY A 97 3.65 12.11 20.02
N GLY A 98 3.89 13.42 19.90
CA GLY A 98 3.42 14.25 18.78
C GLY A 98 4.08 13.95 17.43
N SER A 99 5.13 13.13 17.37
CA SER A 99 5.83 12.73 16.14
C SER A 99 5.09 11.62 15.37
N ALA A 100 4.18 10.92 16.03
CA ALA A 100 3.50 9.75 15.48
C ALA A 100 2.62 10.09 14.25
N ILE A 101 2.12 11.33 14.14
CA ILE A 101 1.37 11.82 12.98
C ILE A 101 2.26 11.93 11.73
N TYR A 102 3.54 12.29 11.87
CA TYR A 102 4.49 12.36 10.76
C TYR A 102 4.88 10.96 10.28
N VAL A 103 5.02 10.01 11.20
CA VAL A 103 5.27 8.60 10.86
C VAL A 103 4.05 7.98 10.17
N TYR A 104 2.83 8.36 10.57
CA TYR A 104 1.61 7.98 9.86
C TYR A 104 1.56 8.55 8.43
N LEU A 105 1.85 9.83 8.26
CA LEU A 105 1.84 10.49 6.95
C LEU A 105 2.90 9.94 5.99
N LEU A 106 4.09 9.62 6.51
CA LEU A 106 5.13 8.92 5.75
C LEU A 106 4.73 7.48 5.41
N GLY A 107 4.12 6.76 6.36
CA GLY A 107 3.60 5.42 6.14
C GLY A 107 2.42 5.37 5.15
N ALA A 108 1.66 6.46 5.00
CA ALA A 108 0.61 6.61 4.00
C ALA A 108 1.13 7.00 2.60
N PHE A 109 2.42 7.34 2.50
CA PHE A 109 3.09 7.65 1.23
C PHE A 109 3.80 6.43 0.61
N ILE A 110 4.10 5.41 1.42
CA ILE A 110 4.79 4.17 1.04
C ILE A 110 3.76 3.12 0.63
#